data_AF-A0A2A3XSF9-F1
#
_entry.id   AF-A0A2A3XSF9-F1
#
_cell.length_a   1.000
_cell.length_b   1.000
_cell.length_c   1.000
_cell.angle_alpha   90.00
_cell.angle_beta   90.00
_cell.angle_gamma   90.00
#
_symmetry.space_group_name_H-M   'P 1'
#
loop_
_entity.id
_entity.type
_entity.pdbx_description
1 polymer ?
#
loop_
_entity_poly.entity_id
_entity_poly.type
_entity_poly.pdbx_seq_one_letter_code
_entity_poly.pdbx_strand_id
1 'polypeptide(L)'
;MSKKKMFALVAASSAVMLMASGCASGAGNAAGAGEDSALSFQLSEPKSLVPHEDPGSQVAMATCANLMEVNTESQELEPLAATSVTSDDAQHWKIELQDGWTFQDGAPVTADSFAKAWNKTATGSNAWQGNGSFTAFEGYKDLNPADGSKPKATELSGVKVVDDQHLEVALNAPNADFPKLLSTSALCPLPEQAFSDPEAYEENPISNGPYQFVSWNHNEEVVLEKWDDFKGADGFSGGADKLTGQIYTAVDAAYTDMTAGNLDMIRNVPATMVSKAKSQLGEDSLYEVETGSKQYTLQIPEYIKDLRDPDLRRAISMSIDRESIAKSLLQGYATPSDSLVPPSLDSYEEGACDSCTFDADEAKKLLAKAGGFDGTLVIEHNSASDQQLVQAIAKQIKENLGIKVQLKPVLGTELQSRRNNQELDGAVFGLWGWSYKSPDQYLSQYETGGDGNETTGYSNKAVDKLVRSARASQNEATAAKTYAEAESLIVKDMPAIPLFIPTDFGLHTECADMKEVQGDLQFYRAGYGC
;
A
#
# COMPACT_ATOMS: atom_id res chain seq x y z
N MET A 1 -70.25 22.45 -25.08
CA MET A 1 -68.93 21.79 -24.97
C MET A 1 -68.78 21.21 -23.56
N SER A 2 -68.03 20.13 -23.38
CA SER A 2 -68.39 19.12 -22.36
C SER A 2 -67.83 19.32 -20.94
N LYS A 3 -68.74 19.08 -19.99
CA LYS A 3 -68.66 18.89 -18.52
C LYS A 3 -67.28 18.59 -17.89
N LYS A 4 -66.91 19.35 -16.86
CA LYS A 4 -65.95 18.95 -15.81
C LYS A 4 -66.63 18.07 -14.74
N LYS A 5 -65.82 17.27 -14.03
CA LYS A 5 -66.23 16.12 -13.20
C LYS A 5 -66.76 16.51 -11.80
N MET A 6 -67.58 15.63 -11.23
CA MET A 6 -68.11 15.67 -9.85
C MET A 6 -67.26 14.85 -8.86
N PHE A 7 -67.40 15.18 -7.57
CA PHE A 7 -67.47 14.34 -6.35
C PHE A 7 -67.01 12.86 -6.46
N ALA A 8 -66.13 12.29 -5.63
CA ALA A 8 -65.90 12.32 -4.16
C ALA A 8 -66.27 10.97 -3.49
N LEU A 9 -65.24 10.31 -2.95
CA LEU A 9 -65.18 9.50 -1.71
C LEU A 9 -66.26 8.42 -1.38
N VAL A 10 -65.73 7.20 -1.21
CA VAL A 10 -65.88 6.31 -0.03
C VAL A 10 -66.89 5.13 -0.05
N ALA A 11 -66.37 4.05 0.56
CA ALA A 11 -66.99 2.81 1.06
C ALA A 11 -67.32 1.69 0.06
N ALA A 12 -67.24 0.40 0.43
CA ALA A 12 -66.42 -0.34 1.41
C ALA A 12 -66.79 -1.84 1.33
N SER A 13 -65.91 -2.74 1.79
CA SER A 13 -66.20 -4.13 2.21
C SER A 13 -66.62 -5.13 1.11
N SER A 14 -66.37 -6.44 1.12
CA SER A 14 -65.51 -7.39 1.88
C SER A 14 -65.84 -8.77 1.26
N ALA A 15 -64.89 -9.47 0.65
CA ALA A 15 -64.23 -10.68 1.19
C ALA A 15 -64.96 -12.02 0.94
N VAL A 16 -64.29 -13.17 1.22
CA VAL A 16 -64.79 -14.57 1.12
C VAL A 16 -64.84 -15.10 -0.34
N MET A 17 -64.26 -16.24 -0.77
CA MET A 17 -63.51 -17.41 -0.23
C MET A 17 -62.51 -17.89 -1.33
N LEU A 18 -61.72 -18.99 -1.32
CA LEU A 18 -61.54 -20.20 -0.48
C LEU A 18 -60.04 -20.67 -0.61
N MET A 19 -59.70 -21.94 -0.33
CA MET A 19 -58.37 -22.55 -0.55
C MET A 19 -58.39 -23.80 -1.45
N ALA A 20 -57.25 -24.06 -2.10
CA ALA A 20 -56.59 -25.35 -2.41
C ALA A 20 -57.38 -26.55 -3.01
N SER A 21 -56.92 -27.02 -4.19
CA SER A 21 -56.49 -28.41 -4.47
C SER A 21 -56.33 -28.66 -5.98
N GLY A 22 -55.21 -29.25 -6.44
CA GLY A 22 -55.12 -29.82 -7.79
C GLY A 22 -53.74 -29.75 -8.45
N CYS A 23 -52.93 -30.80 -8.30
CA CYS A 23 -51.68 -30.95 -9.05
C CYS A 23 -51.95 -31.27 -10.52
N ALA A 24 -51.22 -30.63 -11.44
CA ALA A 24 -51.04 -31.11 -12.81
C ALA A 24 -49.57 -30.91 -13.20
N SER A 25 -48.90 -32.00 -13.56
CA SER A 25 -47.47 -32.05 -13.87
C SER A 25 -47.15 -31.61 -15.29
N GLY A 26 -46.03 -30.89 -15.47
CA GLY A 26 -45.22 -30.98 -16.68
C GLY A 26 -45.22 -29.78 -17.63
N ALA A 27 -44.37 -28.80 -17.33
CA ALA A 27 -43.53 -28.13 -18.33
C ALA A 27 -42.36 -27.47 -17.58
N GLY A 28 -41.13 -27.93 -17.82
CA GLY A 28 -39.96 -27.29 -17.24
C GLY A 28 -39.69 -25.98 -17.95
N ASN A 29 -39.75 -24.86 -17.23
CA ASN A 29 -39.07 -23.65 -17.63
C ASN A 29 -37.81 -23.58 -16.77
N ALA A 30 -36.64 -23.77 -17.38
CA ALA A 30 -35.39 -23.51 -16.68
C ALA A 30 -35.41 -22.06 -16.18
N ALA A 31 -34.96 -21.85 -14.94
CA ALA A 31 -34.56 -20.51 -14.53
C ALA A 31 -33.42 -20.04 -15.45
N GLY A 32 -33.36 -18.74 -15.71
CA GLY A 32 -32.32 -18.17 -16.57
C GLY A 32 -30.92 -18.41 -16.01
N ALA A 33 -29.92 -18.11 -16.84
CA ALA A 33 -28.53 -17.99 -16.38
C ALA A 33 -28.44 -17.02 -15.19
N GLY A 34 -27.38 -17.17 -14.38
CA GLY A 34 -27.23 -16.47 -13.11
C GLY A 34 -27.23 -14.95 -13.24
N GLU A 35 -27.45 -14.28 -12.11
CA GLU A 35 -27.08 -12.88 -11.96
C GLU A 35 -25.54 -12.82 -11.98
N ASP A 36 -24.97 -11.93 -12.80
CA ASP A 36 -23.52 -11.77 -12.90
C ASP A 36 -22.97 -11.33 -11.52
N SER A 37 -21.87 -11.92 -11.07
CA SER A 37 -21.37 -11.67 -9.71
C SER A 37 -20.77 -10.26 -9.63
N ALA A 38 -21.52 -9.33 -9.05
CA ALA A 38 -21.21 -7.91 -9.04
C ALA A 38 -20.89 -7.41 -7.63
N LEU A 39 -19.67 -6.93 -7.45
CA LEU A 39 -19.13 -6.53 -6.15
C LEU A 39 -18.85 -5.03 -6.11
N SER A 40 -19.34 -4.35 -5.06
CA SER A 40 -19.13 -2.92 -4.85
C SER A 40 -18.17 -2.63 -3.70
N PHE A 41 -17.24 -1.69 -3.89
CA PHE A 41 -16.20 -1.41 -2.89
C PHE A 41 -15.93 0.08 -2.70
N GLN A 42 -15.47 0.45 -1.51
CA GLN A 42 -15.08 1.83 -1.19
C GLN A 42 -13.82 2.25 -1.96
N LEU A 43 -13.98 3.29 -2.77
CA LEU A 43 -12.91 3.98 -3.48
C LEU A 43 -12.86 5.45 -3.03
N SER A 44 -11.76 6.12 -3.31
CA SER A 44 -11.62 7.59 -3.23
C SER A 44 -11.34 8.10 -4.63
N GLU A 45 -11.80 9.30 -5.01
CA GLU A 45 -11.65 9.83 -6.38
C GLU A 45 -10.18 9.70 -6.82
N PRO A 46 -9.89 8.83 -7.80
CA PRO A 46 -8.52 8.64 -8.25
C PRO A 46 -8.06 9.89 -9.02
N LYS A 47 -6.77 10.15 -9.06
CA LYS A 47 -6.22 11.16 -9.98
C LYS A 47 -5.90 10.56 -11.35
N SER A 48 -5.62 9.27 -11.37
CA SER A 48 -5.43 8.48 -12.57
C SER A 48 -5.76 7.02 -12.25
N LEU A 49 -6.25 6.30 -13.24
CA LEU A 49 -6.48 4.86 -13.17
C LEU A 49 -5.24 4.06 -13.58
N VAL A 50 -4.17 4.75 -14.01
CA VAL A 50 -3.01 4.14 -14.63
C VAL A 50 -1.98 3.68 -13.58
N PRO A 51 -1.38 2.47 -13.69
CA PRO A 51 -0.54 1.87 -12.62
C PRO A 51 0.67 2.62 -12.08
N HIS A 52 1.10 3.69 -12.74
CA HIS A 52 2.24 4.53 -12.36
C HIS A 52 1.86 5.93 -11.84
N GLU A 53 0.58 6.33 -11.90
CA GLU A 53 0.07 7.70 -11.59
C GLU A 53 -0.90 7.77 -10.38
N ASP A 54 -0.73 6.89 -9.38
CA ASP A 54 -1.49 6.84 -8.12
C ASP A 54 -1.69 8.25 -7.47
N PRO A 55 -2.84 8.58 -6.83
CA PRO A 55 -3.87 7.72 -6.23
C PRO A 55 -4.82 7.04 -7.23
N GLY A 56 -4.85 5.71 -7.16
CA GLY A 56 -5.65 4.79 -7.99
C GLY A 56 -5.27 3.31 -7.85
N SER A 57 -4.25 2.98 -7.04
CA SER A 57 -3.57 1.68 -6.88
C SER A 57 -4.46 0.44 -6.89
N GLN A 58 -5.61 0.43 -6.22
CA GLN A 58 -6.50 -0.74 -6.22
C GLN A 58 -7.17 -1.01 -7.58
N VAL A 59 -7.48 0.03 -8.36
CA VAL A 59 -7.93 -0.11 -9.75
C VAL A 59 -6.76 -0.53 -10.64
N ALA A 60 -5.62 0.14 -10.50
CA ALA A 60 -4.40 -0.15 -11.24
C ALA A 60 -3.91 -1.61 -11.09
N MET A 61 -4.02 -2.19 -9.89
CA MET A 61 -3.67 -3.60 -9.65
C MET A 61 -4.70 -4.57 -10.27
N ALA A 62 -5.98 -4.18 -10.34
CA ALA A 62 -7.01 -4.95 -11.05
C ALA A 62 -6.77 -4.99 -12.56
N THR A 63 -6.27 -3.88 -13.12
CA THR A 63 -5.96 -3.68 -14.53
C THR A 63 -4.47 -3.89 -14.83
N CYS A 64 -3.81 -4.85 -14.18
CA CYS A 64 -2.42 -5.20 -14.49
C CYS A 64 -2.17 -6.70 -14.34
N ALA A 65 -1.38 -7.24 -15.27
CA ALA A 65 -0.64 -8.47 -15.06
C ALA A 65 0.85 -8.20 -15.30
N ASN A 66 1.65 -8.40 -14.26
CA ASN A 66 3.08 -8.15 -14.29
C ASN A 66 3.87 -9.44 -14.60
N LEU A 67 5.20 -9.35 -14.64
CA LEU A 67 6.08 -10.51 -14.89
C LEU A 67 6.00 -11.55 -13.77
N MET A 68 5.92 -11.08 -12.52
CA MET A 68 5.74 -11.90 -11.32
C MET A 68 4.46 -11.50 -10.60
N GLU A 69 3.93 -12.38 -9.75
CA GLU A 69 2.74 -12.16 -8.94
C GLU A 69 2.90 -12.87 -7.59
N VAL A 70 2.17 -12.44 -6.57
CA VAL A 70 2.05 -13.15 -5.31
C VAL A 70 0.74 -13.94 -5.30
N ASN A 71 0.84 -15.24 -5.05
CA ASN A 71 -0.31 -16.14 -4.97
C ASN A 71 -1.14 -15.83 -3.70
N THR A 72 -2.47 -15.76 -3.83
CA THR A 72 -3.38 -15.43 -2.71
C THR A 72 -3.49 -16.53 -1.65
N GLU A 73 -3.25 -17.79 -2.01
CA GLU A 73 -3.38 -18.93 -1.10
C GLU A 73 -2.05 -19.27 -0.42
N SER A 74 -0.95 -19.34 -1.18
CA SER A 74 0.38 -19.65 -0.62
C SER A 74 1.10 -18.44 -0.04
N GLN A 75 0.73 -17.22 -0.45
CA GLN A 75 1.44 -15.95 -0.17
C GLN A 75 2.88 -15.90 -0.74
N GLU A 76 3.26 -16.88 -1.56
CA GLU A 76 4.56 -17.00 -2.24
C GLU A 76 4.59 -16.21 -3.56
N LEU A 77 5.78 -15.84 -4.02
CA LEU A 77 6.00 -15.17 -5.30
C LEU A 77 6.13 -16.19 -6.43
N GLU A 78 5.28 -16.07 -7.45
CA GLU A 78 5.17 -16.98 -8.60
C GLU A 78 5.32 -16.20 -9.93
N PRO A 79 5.78 -16.83 -11.03
CA PRO A 79 5.77 -16.20 -12.35
C PRO A 79 4.34 -16.00 -12.89
N LEU A 80 4.07 -14.84 -13.49
CA LEU A 80 2.77 -14.52 -14.13
C LEU A 80 2.92 -14.33 -15.64
N ALA A 81 3.42 -13.19 -16.11
CA ALA A 81 3.78 -13.01 -17.52
C ALA A 81 5.19 -13.52 -17.87
N ALA A 82 6.03 -13.83 -16.87
CA ALA A 82 7.32 -14.47 -17.06
C ALA A 82 7.22 -16.02 -17.06
N THR A 83 8.12 -16.70 -17.77
CA THR A 83 8.45 -18.12 -17.54
C THR A 83 9.60 -18.25 -16.54
N SER A 84 10.56 -17.31 -16.54
CA SER A 84 11.67 -17.30 -15.60
C SER A 84 12.25 -15.91 -15.35
N VAL A 85 12.76 -15.71 -14.13
CA VAL A 85 13.55 -14.53 -13.72
C VAL A 85 14.79 -15.05 -13.00
N THR A 86 15.98 -14.89 -13.58
CA THR A 86 17.21 -15.56 -13.12
C THR A 86 18.41 -14.64 -13.07
N SER A 87 19.33 -14.87 -12.12
CA SER A 87 20.61 -14.17 -12.00
C SER A 87 21.63 -15.02 -11.22
N ASP A 88 22.89 -14.97 -11.62
CA ASP A 88 24.03 -15.62 -10.94
C ASP A 88 24.71 -14.69 -9.90
N ASP A 89 24.40 -13.39 -9.90
CA ASP A 89 25.07 -12.37 -9.08
C ASP A 89 24.11 -11.36 -8.42
N ALA A 90 22.80 -11.56 -8.59
CA ALA A 90 21.71 -10.67 -8.18
C ALA A 90 21.78 -9.24 -8.76
N GLN A 91 22.67 -8.96 -9.72
CA GLN A 91 22.83 -7.63 -10.34
C GLN A 91 22.44 -7.64 -11.82
N HIS A 92 22.79 -8.71 -12.54
CA HIS A 92 22.43 -8.92 -13.94
C HIS A 92 21.35 -9.99 -14.02
N TRP A 93 20.15 -9.59 -14.40
CA TRP A 93 18.95 -10.42 -14.44
C TRP A 93 18.56 -10.72 -15.88
N LYS A 94 18.11 -11.97 -16.10
CA LYS A 94 17.49 -12.43 -17.34
C LYS A 94 16.05 -12.77 -17.05
N ILE A 95 15.17 -12.23 -17.87
CA ILE A 95 13.73 -12.42 -17.81
C ILE A 95 13.28 -13.01 -19.14
N GLU A 96 12.60 -14.14 -19.06
CA GLU A 96 11.97 -14.82 -20.19
C GLU A 96 10.45 -14.71 -20.02
N LEU A 97 9.74 -14.28 -21.07
CA LEU A 97 8.30 -14.03 -21.07
C LEU A 97 7.53 -15.22 -21.64
N GLN A 98 6.28 -15.39 -21.19
CA GLN A 98 5.37 -16.40 -21.71
C GLN A 98 4.79 -16.03 -23.09
N ASP A 99 4.69 -17.03 -23.97
CA ASP A 99 4.04 -16.90 -25.28
C ASP A 99 2.56 -16.50 -25.21
N GLY A 100 2.17 -15.57 -26.08
CA GLY A 100 0.76 -15.35 -26.42
C GLY A 100 -0.04 -14.52 -25.41
N TRP A 101 0.63 -13.81 -24.51
CA TRP A 101 0.02 -12.72 -23.73
C TRP A 101 -0.39 -11.55 -24.64
N THR A 102 -1.54 -10.94 -24.36
CA THR A 102 -2.05 -9.78 -25.10
C THR A 102 -2.62 -8.72 -24.16
N PHE A 103 -2.67 -7.49 -24.65
CA PHE A 103 -3.54 -6.45 -24.11
C PHE A 103 -4.99 -6.69 -24.56
N GLN A 104 -5.94 -6.00 -23.93
CA GLN A 104 -7.39 -6.08 -24.21
C GLN A 104 -7.78 -5.59 -25.61
N ASP A 105 -6.92 -4.84 -26.32
CA ASP A 105 -7.08 -4.49 -27.74
C ASP A 105 -6.55 -5.56 -28.72
N GLY A 106 -6.00 -6.66 -28.21
CA GLY A 106 -5.40 -7.74 -28.97
C GLY A 106 -3.95 -7.51 -29.41
N ALA A 107 -3.31 -6.40 -29.03
CA ALA A 107 -1.88 -6.22 -29.23
C ALA A 107 -1.08 -7.21 -28.35
N PRO A 108 0.03 -7.80 -28.83
CA PRO A 108 0.84 -8.70 -28.03
C PRO A 108 1.56 -7.95 -26.89
N VAL A 109 1.64 -8.57 -25.71
CA VAL A 109 2.54 -8.13 -24.63
C VAL A 109 3.91 -8.76 -24.89
N THR A 110 4.94 -7.92 -25.01
CA THR A 110 6.32 -8.34 -25.31
C THR A 110 7.31 -7.70 -24.33
N ALA A 111 8.58 -8.09 -24.40
CA ALA A 111 9.65 -7.44 -23.64
C ALA A 111 9.74 -5.92 -23.91
N ASP A 112 9.37 -5.46 -25.12
CA ASP A 112 9.29 -4.03 -25.48
C ASP A 112 8.14 -3.31 -24.74
N SER A 113 7.01 -3.98 -24.53
CA SER A 113 5.87 -3.44 -23.75
C SER A 113 6.25 -3.11 -22.30
N PHE A 114 7.09 -3.95 -21.69
CA PHE A 114 7.67 -3.69 -20.36
C PHE A 114 8.77 -2.64 -20.42
N ALA A 115 9.74 -2.77 -21.32
CA ALA A 115 10.89 -1.85 -21.40
C ALA A 115 10.47 -0.39 -21.65
N LYS A 116 9.53 -0.15 -22.58
CA LYS A 116 8.97 1.19 -22.83
C LYS A 116 8.22 1.75 -21.62
N ALA A 117 7.42 0.92 -20.94
CA ALA A 117 6.70 1.32 -19.73
C ALA A 117 7.68 1.75 -18.63
N TRP A 118 8.70 0.92 -18.37
CA TRP A 118 9.73 1.18 -17.36
C TRP A 118 10.54 2.44 -17.67
N ASN A 119 10.92 2.65 -18.94
CA ASN A 119 11.60 3.88 -19.36
C ASN A 119 10.73 5.13 -19.14
N LYS A 120 9.42 5.06 -19.43
CA LYS A 120 8.49 6.17 -19.21
C LYS A 120 8.27 6.42 -17.71
N THR A 121 8.14 5.39 -16.89
CA THR A 121 7.98 5.52 -15.43
C THR A 121 9.25 6.00 -14.73
N ALA A 122 10.42 5.52 -15.16
CA ALA A 122 11.70 5.98 -14.64
C ALA A 122 12.08 7.40 -15.07
N THR A 123 11.35 8.03 -15.99
CA THR A 123 11.64 9.40 -16.45
C THR A 123 11.06 10.44 -15.49
N GLY A 124 11.91 11.04 -14.64
CA GLY A 124 11.48 11.93 -13.56
C GLY A 124 10.74 13.20 -13.99
N SER A 125 10.91 13.66 -15.23
CA SER A 125 10.13 14.79 -15.77
C SER A 125 8.64 14.49 -15.94
N ASN A 126 8.23 13.22 -15.86
CA ASN A 126 6.83 12.80 -15.90
C ASN A 126 6.17 12.90 -14.50
N ALA A 127 6.96 13.00 -13.43
CA ALA A 127 6.50 13.12 -12.04
C ALA A 127 5.58 11.98 -11.54
N TRP A 128 5.65 10.81 -12.18
CA TRP A 128 4.87 9.61 -11.85
C TRP A 128 5.31 8.99 -10.51
N GLN A 129 4.33 8.59 -9.67
CA GLN A 129 4.61 8.04 -8.34
C GLN A 129 5.41 6.73 -8.40
N GLY A 130 5.20 5.93 -9.44
CA GLY A 130 5.96 4.69 -9.67
C GLY A 130 7.46 4.87 -9.97
N ASN A 131 7.94 6.11 -10.16
CA ASN A 131 9.32 6.41 -10.52
C ASN A 131 10.36 5.85 -9.51
N GLY A 132 10.06 5.92 -8.21
CA GLY A 132 10.96 5.46 -7.14
C GLY A 132 11.34 3.98 -7.22
N SER A 133 10.47 3.14 -7.80
CA SER A 133 10.74 1.72 -8.04
C SER A 133 11.95 1.47 -8.95
N PHE A 134 12.36 2.46 -9.75
CA PHE A 134 13.46 2.31 -10.71
C PHE A 134 14.82 2.78 -10.17
N THR A 135 14.90 3.25 -8.92
CA THR A 135 16.14 3.75 -8.29
C THR A 135 17.31 2.76 -8.30
N ALA A 136 17.04 1.45 -8.30
CA ALA A 136 18.04 0.38 -8.36
C ALA A 136 18.58 0.08 -9.78
N PHE A 137 17.95 0.57 -10.86
CA PHE A 137 18.32 0.22 -12.23
C PHE A 137 19.54 1.03 -12.71
N GLU A 138 20.36 0.44 -13.59
CA GLU A 138 21.39 1.21 -14.30
C GLU A 138 20.76 2.22 -15.26
N GLY A 139 21.33 3.43 -15.30
CA GLY A 139 20.82 4.57 -16.08
C GLY A 139 19.79 5.45 -15.35
N TYR A 140 19.22 5.01 -14.23
CA TYR A 140 18.19 5.79 -13.49
C TYR A 140 18.64 7.23 -13.17
N LYS A 141 19.90 7.44 -12.76
CA LYS A 141 20.44 8.77 -12.43
C LYS A 141 20.65 9.69 -13.64
N ASP A 142 20.68 9.14 -14.85
CA ASP A 142 20.72 9.93 -16.08
C ASP A 142 19.31 10.36 -16.53
N LEU A 143 18.27 9.62 -16.13
CA LEU A 143 16.87 10.03 -16.26
C LEU A 143 16.47 11.02 -15.15
N ASN A 144 17.09 10.90 -13.96
CA ASN A 144 16.74 11.64 -12.75
C ASN A 144 17.97 12.38 -12.16
N PRO A 145 18.47 13.44 -12.84
CA PRO A 145 19.64 14.17 -12.36
C PRO A 145 19.31 15.01 -11.12
N ALA A 146 19.99 14.72 -10.01
CA ALA A 146 19.74 15.33 -8.69
C ALA A 146 20.01 16.85 -8.59
N ASP A 147 20.58 17.48 -9.62
CA ASP A 147 20.75 18.93 -9.71
C ASP A 147 19.56 19.66 -10.38
N GLY A 148 18.48 18.93 -10.70
CA GLY A 148 17.30 19.47 -11.39
C GLY A 148 17.56 19.83 -12.85
N SER A 149 18.67 19.40 -13.44
CA SER A 149 18.91 19.55 -14.88
C SER A 149 17.97 18.66 -15.71
N LYS A 150 18.02 18.80 -17.04
CA LYS A 150 17.23 17.94 -17.92
C LYS A 150 17.80 16.51 -17.94
N PRO A 151 16.95 15.47 -18.12
CA PRO A 151 17.41 14.11 -18.36
C PRO A 151 18.53 14.05 -19.42
N LYS A 152 19.57 13.29 -19.12
CA LYS A 152 20.75 13.05 -19.96
C LYS A 152 20.56 11.84 -20.89
N ALA A 153 19.61 10.98 -20.55
CA ALA A 153 19.15 9.85 -21.35
C ALA A 153 17.61 9.81 -21.36
N THR A 154 17.04 9.07 -22.30
CA THR A 154 15.59 8.83 -22.45
C THR A 154 15.18 7.40 -22.04
N GLU A 155 16.16 6.55 -21.74
CA GLU A 155 15.99 5.11 -21.50
C GLU A 155 16.98 4.66 -20.41
N LEU A 156 16.56 3.73 -19.56
CA LEU A 156 17.40 3.06 -18.58
C LEU A 156 18.45 2.22 -19.30
N SER A 157 19.72 2.60 -19.20
CA SER A 157 20.82 1.87 -19.86
C SER A 157 20.95 0.42 -19.40
N GLY A 158 20.41 0.09 -18.23
CA GLY A 158 20.34 -1.28 -17.72
C GLY A 158 19.22 -2.14 -18.30
N VAL A 159 18.21 -1.57 -18.95
CA VAL A 159 17.06 -2.32 -19.49
C VAL A 159 17.26 -2.56 -20.98
N LYS A 160 17.39 -3.83 -21.38
CA LYS A 160 17.70 -4.22 -22.75
C LYS A 160 16.75 -5.32 -23.24
N VAL A 161 15.95 -4.98 -24.25
CA VAL A 161 15.20 -5.94 -25.06
C VAL A 161 16.20 -6.73 -25.91
N VAL A 162 16.20 -8.06 -25.78
CA VAL A 162 17.02 -8.97 -26.61
C VAL A 162 16.22 -9.41 -27.84
N ASP A 163 14.97 -9.78 -27.62
CA ASP A 163 13.92 -10.04 -28.62
C ASP A 163 12.54 -9.90 -27.94
N ASP A 164 11.45 -10.22 -28.64
CA ASP A 164 10.08 -10.06 -28.16
C ASP A 164 9.79 -10.77 -26.82
N GLN A 165 10.58 -11.79 -26.44
CA GLN A 165 10.33 -12.64 -25.27
C GLN A 165 11.45 -12.60 -24.23
N HIS A 166 12.56 -11.90 -24.50
CA HIS A 166 13.72 -11.88 -23.61
C HIS A 166 14.13 -10.45 -23.25
N LEU A 167 14.17 -10.17 -21.94
CA LEU A 167 14.65 -8.91 -21.37
C LEU A 167 15.87 -9.16 -20.47
N GLU A 168 16.93 -8.40 -20.68
CA GLU A 168 18.08 -8.32 -19.79
C GLU A 168 17.99 -7.04 -18.95
N VAL A 169 18.22 -7.15 -17.64
CA VAL A 169 18.16 -6.02 -16.69
C VAL A 169 19.43 -5.96 -15.86
N ALA A 170 20.13 -4.83 -15.90
CA ALA A 170 21.27 -4.53 -15.03
C ALA A 170 20.87 -3.54 -13.93
N LEU A 171 21.20 -3.89 -12.69
CA LEU A 171 21.04 -3.06 -11.51
C LEU A 171 22.35 -2.36 -11.15
N ASN A 172 22.28 -1.19 -10.52
CA ASN A 172 23.46 -0.42 -10.11
C ASN A 172 24.22 -1.01 -8.92
N ALA A 173 23.62 -2.00 -8.23
CA ALA A 173 24.21 -2.86 -7.23
C ALA A 173 23.41 -4.19 -7.17
N PRO A 174 23.99 -5.29 -6.64
CA PRO A 174 23.26 -6.53 -6.44
C PRO A 174 22.03 -6.36 -5.54
N ASN A 175 20.88 -6.89 -5.98
CA ASN A 175 19.63 -6.95 -5.23
C ASN A 175 18.85 -8.23 -5.50
N ALA A 176 18.89 -9.17 -4.55
CA ALA A 176 18.20 -10.46 -4.62
C ALA A 176 16.67 -10.36 -4.54
N ASP A 177 16.12 -9.25 -4.02
CA ASP A 177 14.68 -9.00 -3.99
C ASP A 177 14.12 -8.47 -5.33
N PHE A 178 14.95 -8.30 -6.37
CA PHE A 178 14.50 -7.82 -7.69
C PHE A 178 13.28 -8.58 -8.27
N PRO A 179 13.16 -9.93 -8.17
CA PRO A 179 11.95 -10.62 -8.61
C PRO A 179 10.67 -10.17 -7.89
N LYS A 180 10.76 -9.77 -6.61
CA LYS A 180 9.62 -9.24 -5.84
C LYS A 180 9.21 -7.84 -6.30
N LEU A 181 10.14 -7.04 -6.81
CA LEU A 181 9.83 -5.75 -7.43
C LEU A 181 8.98 -5.92 -8.70
N LEU A 182 9.18 -7.02 -9.43
CA LEU A 182 8.46 -7.38 -10.66
C LEU A 182 6.99 -7.83 -10.45
N SER A 183 6.47 -7.79 -9.21
CA SER A 183 5.02 -7.91 -8.95
C SER A 183 4.35 -6.57 -8.58
N THR A 184 5.10 -5.46 -8.50
CA THR A 184 4.55 -4.15 -8.09
C THR A 184 3.94 -3.37 -9.27
N SER A 185 2.88 -2.60 -9.04
CA SER A 185 2.12 -1.93 -10.12
C SER A 185 2.95 -0.94 -10.96
N ALA A 186 4.02 -0.39 -10.40
CA ALA A 186 4.92 0.53 -11.09
C ALA A 186 5.67 -0.13 -12.28
N LEU A 187 5.76 -1.46 -12.31
CA LEU A 187 6.45 -2.24 -13.35
C LEU A 187 5.50 -2.91 -14.36
N CYS A 188 4.20 -2.63 -14.30
CA CYS A 188 3.22 -3.11 -15.28
C CYS A 188 3.60 -2.72 -16.73
N PRO A 189 3.30 -3.56 -17.73
CA PRO A 189 3.51 -3.21 -19.13
C PRO A 189 2.46 -2.18 -19.58
N LEU A 190 2.75 -1.42 -20.63
CA LEU A 190 1.82 -0.43 -21.19
C LEU A 190 1.56 -0.69 -22.68
N PRO A 191 0.32 -0.50 -23.16
CA PRO A 191 -0.01 -0.60 -24.57
C PRO A 191 0.46 0.65 -25.34
N GLU A 192 0.51 0.57 -26.67
CA GLU A 192 0.96 1.67 -27.53
C GLU A 192 0.10 2.95 -27.38
N GLN A 193 -1.17 2.84 -26.95
CA GLN A 193 -2.03 4.00 -26.66
C GLN A 193 -1.41 4.90 -25.57
N ALA A 194 -0.80 4.32 -24.52
CA ALA A 194 -0.17 5.07 -23.43
C ALA A 194 1.00 5.96 -23.88
N PHE A 195 1.50 5.78 -25.10
CA PHE A 195 2.58 6.57 -25.71
C PHE A 195 2.09 7.45 -26.86
N SER A 196 1.13 6.96 -27.65
CA SER A 196 0.61 7.62 -28.85
C SER A 196 -0.54 8.60 -28.57
N ASP A 197 -1.36 8.34 -27.55
CA ASP A 197 -2.43 9.22 -27.07
C ASP A 197 -2.61 9.09 -25.55
N PRO A 198 -1.71 9.69 -24.74
CA PRO A 198 -1.74 9.57 -23.28
C PRO A 198 -3.00 10.13 -22.63
N GLU A 199 -3.53 11.26 -23.13
CA GLU A 199 -4.75 11.88 -22.60
C GLU A 199 -5.96 10.94 -22.78
N ALA A 200 -6.10 10.27 -23.93
CA ALA A 200 -7.15 9.27 -24.13
C ALA A 200 -6.91 7.97 -23.32
N TYR A 201 -5.66 7.66 -22.97
CA TYR A 201 -5.32 6.48 -22.18
C TYR A 201 -5.63 6.66 -20.69
N GLU A 202 -5.46 7.87 -20.14
CA GLU A 202 -5.84 8.19 -18.75
C GLU A 202 -7.37 8.08 -18.53
N GLU A 203 -8.17 8.52 -19.50
CA GLU A 203 -9.64 8.48 -19.47
C GLU A 203 -10.22 7.10 -19.82
N ASN A 204 -9.50 6.28 -20.60
CA ASN A 204 -9.94 4.96 -21.06
C ASN A 204 -8.74 3.99 -21.17
N PRO A 205 -8.22 3.49 -20.03
CA PRO A 205 -7.01 2.67 -20.01
C PRO A 205 -7.26 1.25 -20.56
N ILE A 206 -6.49 0.88 -21.57
CA ILE A 206 -6.35 -0.50 -22.04
C ILE A 206 -5.30 -1.21 -21.18
N SER A 207 -5.56 -2.45 -20.77
CA SER A 207 -4.64 -3.23 -19.93
C SER A 207 -4.46 -4.67 -20.39
N ASN A 208 -3.66 -5.44 -19.65
CA ASN A 208 -3.46 -6.88 -19.82
C ASN A 208 -3.86 -7.68 -18.56
N GLY A 209 -4.51 -7.04 -17.58
CA GLY A 209 -4.85 -7.64 -16.29
C GLY A 209 -6.19 -8.39 -16.27
N PRO A 210 -6.56 -8.99 -15.12
CA PRO A 210 -7.81 -9.75 -14.96
C PRO A 210 -9.09 -8.93 -15.17
N TYR A 211 -9.03 -7.61 -15.09
CA TYR A 211 -10.16 -6.72 -15.35
C TYR A 211 -9.88 -5.73 -16.48
N GLN A 212 -10.93 -5.42 -17.24
CA GLN A 212 -10.97 -4.35 -18.23
C GLN A 212 -11.77 -3.16 -17.71
N PHE A 213 -11.36 -1.97 -18.11
CA PHE A 213 -12.05 -0.72 -17.77
C PHE A 213 -13.35 -0.57 -18.55
N VAL A 214 -14.43 -0.15 -17.87
CA VAL A 214 -15.75 0.07 -18.48
C VAL A 214 -16.14 1.55 -18.48
N SER A 215 -16.01 2.23 -17.34
CA SER A 215 -16.34 3.66 -17.22
C SER A 215 -15.84 4.30 -15.92
N TRP A 216 -15.55 5.60 -15.96
CA TRP A 216 -15.32 6.44 -14.79
C TRP A 216 -16.32 7.59 -14.79
N ASN A 217 -17.23 7.59 -13.80
CA ASN A 217 -18.11 8.70 -13.51
C ASN A 217 -17.46 9.50 -12.38
N HIS A 218 -16.72 10.56 -12.73
CA HIS A 218 -15.94 11.36 -11.77
C HIS A 218 -16.71 11.78 -10.52
N ASN A 219 -16.13 11.51 -9.35
CA ASN A 219 -16.71 11.72 -8.02
C ASN A 219 -17.95 10.86 -7.68
N GLU A 220 -18.30 9.88 -8.52
CA GLU A 220 -19.40 8.94 -8.31
C GLU A 220 -18.90 7.49 -8.27
N GLU A 221 -18.37 6.95 -9.38
CA GLU A 221 -17.94 5.54 -9.44
C GLU A 221 -16.88 5.25 -10.54
N VAL A 222 -16.08 4.20 -10.33
CA VAL A 222 -15.27 3.52 -11.36
C VAL A 222 -15.80 2.11 -11.55
N VAL A 223 -16.05 1.72 -12.81
CA VAL A 223 -16.57 0.40 -13.16
C VAL A 223 -15.54 -0.39 -13.95
N LEU A 224 -15.29 -1.61 -13.50
CA LEU A 224 -14.49 -2.62 -14.20
C LEU A 224 -15.33 -3.89 -14.40
N GLU A 225 -15.04 -4.64 -15.45
CA GLU A 225 -15.58 -5.98 -15.68
C GLU A 225 -14.44 -6.98 -15.89
N LYS A 226 -14.67 -8.24 -15.54
CA LYS A 226 -13.69 -9.31 -15.67
C LYS A 226 -13.41 -9.57 -17.16
N TRP A 227 -12.14 -9.80 -17.49
CA TRP A 227 -11.72 -10.04 -18.88
C TRP A 227 -11.57 -11.55 -19.14
N ASP A 228 -12.53 -12.13 -19.86
CA ASP A 228 -12.60 -13.58 -20.10
C ASP A 228 -11.38 -14.18 -20.82
N ASP A 229 -10.70 -13.40 -21.67
CA ASP A 229 -9.49 -13.85 -22.39
C ASP A 229 -8.21 -13.76 -21.53
N PHE A 230 -8.32 -13.35 -20.26
CA PHE A 230 -7.18 -13.18 -19.36
C PHE A 230 -6.46 -14.50 -19.05
N LYS A 231 -5.15 -14.54 -19.31
CA LYS A 231 -4.30 -15.73 -19.15
C LYS A 231 -3.61 -15.78 -17.79
N GLY A 232 -4.42 -15.72 -16.74
CA GLY A 232 -3.96 -15.74 -15.36
C GLY A 232 -3.24 -17.03 -14.94
N ALA A 233 -2.40 -16.90 -13.90
CA ALA A 233 -1.89 -18.05 -13.14
C ALA A 233 -2.98 -18.61 -12.20
N ASP A 234 -2.78 -19.82 -11.67
CA ASP A 234 -3.68 -20.37 -10.64
C ASP A 234 -3.74 -19.41 -9.43
N GLY A 235 -4.96 -19.08 -8.97
CA GLY A 235 -5.17 -18.10 -7.89
C GLY A 235 -5.14 -16.62 -8.32
N PHE A 236 -4.77 -16.30 -9.57
CA PHE A 236 -4.80 -14.94 -10.13
C PHE A 236 -5.64 -14.91 -11.41
N SER A 237 -6.96 -14.82 -11.28
CA SER A 237 -7.91 -14.76 -12.41
C SER A 237 -9.05 -13.75 -12.23
N GLY A 238 -8.98 -12.90 -11.20
CA GLY A 238 -10.08 -12.04 -10.76
C GLY A 238 -11.18 -12.83 -10.03
N GLY A 239 -11.75 -12.25 -8.97
CA GLY A 239 -12.86 -12.84 -8.24
C GLY A 239 -14.20 -12.65 -8.95
N ALA A 240 -14.93 -11.59 -8.57
CA ALA A 240 -16.23 -11.21 -9.12
C ALA A 240 -16.20 -10.87 -10.64
N ASP A 241 -17.32 -11.03 -11.33
CA ASP A 241 -17.46 -10.72 -12.77
C ASP A 241 -17.49 -9.22 -13.04
N LYS A 242 -17.98 -8.43 -12.09
CA LYS A 242 -18.01 -6.96 -12.14
C LYS A 242 -17.53 -6.33 -10.84
N LEU A 243 -16.68 -5.31 -10.94
CA LEU A 243 -16.25 -4.48 -9.81
C LEU A 243 -16.76 -3.05 -9.97
N THR A 244 -17.33 -2.49 -8.91
CA THR A 244 -17.80 -1.10 -8.88
C THR A 244 -17.18 -0.36 -7.68
N GLY A 245 -16.16 0.44 -7.95
CA GLY A 245 -15.52 1.30 -6.95
C GLY A 245 -16.34 2.55 -6.72
N GLN A 246 -17.19 2.55 -5.69
CA GLN A 246 -18.03 3.68 -5.29
C GLN A 246 -17.18 4.75 -4.59
N ILE A 247 -17.30 6.01 -5.01
CA ILE A 247 -16.34 7.06 -4.67
C ILE A 247 -16.80 7.87 -3.46
N TYR A 248 -16.02 7.80 -2.38
CA TYR A 248 -16.31 8.46 -1.12
C TYR A 248 -15.20 9.45 -0.72
N THR A 249 -15.59 10.56 -0.10
CA THR A 249 -14.66 11.54 0.49
C THR A 249 -14.33 11.25 1.97
N ALA A 250 -15.07 10.33 2.61
CA ALA A 250 -14.85 9.91 3.99
C ALA A 250 -15.42 8.51 4.25
N VAL A 251 -14.72 7.72 5.08
CA VAL A 251 -15.11 6.33 5.43
C VAL A 251 -16.45 6.23 6.16
N ASP A 252 -16.88 7.26 6.91
CA ASP A 252 -18.20 7.29 7.56
C ASP A 252 -19.36 7.26 6.56
N ALA A 253 -19.18 7.81 5.35
CA ALA A 253 -20.19 7.76 4.30
C ALA A 253 -20.29 6.36 3.70
N ALA A 254 -19.16 5.76 3.32
CA ALA A 254 -19.08 4.38 2.85
C ALA A 254 -19.68 3.38 3.87
N TYR A 255 -19.36 3.57 5.16
CA TYR A 255 -19.92 2.78 6.25
C TYR A 255 -21.45 2.92 6.33
N THR A 256 -21.98 4.12 6.10
CA THR A 256 -23.43 4.37 6.11
C THR A 256 -24.11 3.61 4.96
N ASP A 257 -23.55 3.64 3.75
CA ASP A 257 -24.09 2.92 2.60
C ASP A 257 -23.96 1.40 2.74
N MET A 258 -22.87 0.89 3.30
CA MET A 258 -22.74 -0.53 3.67
C MET A 258 -23.85 -0.95 4.66
N THR A 259 -24.11 -0.17 5.71
CA THR A 259 -25.23 -0.48 6.64
C THR A 259 -26.62 -0.37 6.01
N ALA A 260 -26.74 0.28 4.85
CA ALA A 260 -27.97 0.37 4.06
C ALA A 260 -28.11 -0.75 3.01
N GLY A 261 -27.06 -1.56 2.79
CA GLY A 261 -27.02 -2.58 1.74
C GLY A 261 -26.66 -2.04 0.35
N ASN A 262 -26.01 -0.87 0.29
CA ASN A 262 -25.59 -0.21 -0.97
C ASN A 262 -24.08 -0.40 -1.29
N LEU A 263 -23.32 -1.09 -0.42
CA LEU A 263 -21.87 -1.25 -0.56
C LEU A 263 -21.40 -2.57 0.05
N ASP A 264 -20.64 -3.37 -0.70
CA ASP A 264 -20.21 -4.71 -0.27
C ASP A 264 -18.93 -4.72 0.53
N MET A 265 -17.97 -3.85 0.24
CA MET A 265 -16.65 -3.86 0.89
C MET A 265 -16.12 -2.46 1.25
N ILE A 266 -15.42 -2.36 2.37
CA ILE A 266 -14.64 -1.19 2.79
C ILE A 266 -13.25 -1.67 3.20
N ARG A 267 -12.19 -1.02 2.70
CA ARG A 267 -10.79 -1.31 3.06
C ARG A 267 -10.28 -0.24 4.03
N ASN A 268 -9.41 -0.64 4.96
CA ASN A 268 -8.77 0.24 5.96
C ASN A 268 -9.78 0.97 6.86
N VAL A 269 -10.55 0.22 7.63
CA VAL A 269 -11.48 0.76 8.64
C VAL A 269 -10.69 1.25 9.86
N PRO A 270 -10.85 2.51 10.31
CA PRO A 270 -10.14 3.02 11.48
C PRO A 270 -10.43 2.20 12.74
N ALA A 271 -9.41 1.92 13.55
CA ALA A 271 -9.50 1.22 14.83
C ALA A 271 -10.66 1.71 15.74
N THR A 272 -10.93 3.01 15.73
CA THR A 272 -12.01 3.65 16.50
C THR A 272 -13.42 3.27 16.04
N MET A 273 -13.58 2.77 14.81
CA MET A 273 -14.84 2.32 14.22
C MET A 273 -15.07 0.81 14.37
N VAL A 274 -14.04 -0.01 14.60
CA VAL A 274 -14.15 -1.48 14.64
C VAL A 274 -15.18 -1.96 15.67
N SER A 275 -15.15 -1.41 16.89
CA SER A 275 -16.14 -1.73 17.94
C SER A 275 -17.58 -1.35 17.55
N LYS A 276 -17.77 -0.26 16.78
CA LYS A 276 -19.08 0.13 16.22
C LYS A 276 -19.52 -0.90 15.17
N ALA A 277 -18.63 -1.26 14.24
CA ALA A 277 -18.88 -2.24 13.20
C ALA A 277 -19.29 -3.60 13.78
N LYS A 278 -18.52 -4.17 14.73
CA LYS A 278 -18.87 -5.42 15.45
C LYS A 278 -20.30 -5.39 16.00
N SER A 279 -20.73 -4.25 16.56
CA SER A 279 -22.04 -4.11 17.19
C SER A 279 -23.22 -3.86 16.22
N GLN A 280 -22.95 -3.44 14.98
CA GLN A 280 -23.98 -3.04 14.01
C GLN A 280 -24.09 -3.96 12.79
N LEU A 281 -22.97 -4.50 12.33
CA LEU A 281 -22.89 -5.41 11.18
C LEU A 281 -22.73 -6.87 11.63
N GLY A 282 -22.06 -7.10 12.76
CA GLY A 282 -21.69 -8.42 13.28
C GLY A 282 -20.18 -8.58 13.35
N GLU A 283 -19.71 -9.65 13.99
CA GLU A 283 -18.27 -9.98 13.98
C GLU A 283 -17.83 -10.55 12.63
N ASP A 284 -18.69 -11.33 11.98
CA ASP A 284 -18.41 -11.99 10.69
C ASP A 284 -18.32 -11.03 9.49
N SER A 285 -18.66 -9.74 9.67
CA SER A 285 -18.47 -8.68 8.66
C SER A 285 -17.12 -7.97 8.75
N LEU A 286 -16.28 -8.34 9.73
CA LEU A 286 -14.95 -7.77 9.93
C LEU A 286 -13.87 -8.74 9.49
N TYR A 287 -13.08 -8.31 8.52
CA TYR A 287 -11.89 -9.01 8.09
C TYR A 287 -10.68 -8.37 8.76
N GLU A 288 -9.96 -9.13 9.58
CA GLU A 288 -8.69 -8.71 10.14
C GLU A 288 -7.58 -9.09 9.15
N VAL A 289 -6.77 -8.13 8.71
CA VAL A 289 -5.60 -8.42 7.86
C VAL A 289 -4.54 -9.08 8.73
N GLU A 290 -4.26 -10.35 8.48
CA GLU A 290 -3.42 -11.22 9.31
C GLU A 290 -1.95 -10.79 9.23
N THR A 291 -1.50 -10.39 8.03
CA THR A 291 -0.12 -9.97 7.81
C THR A 291 0.05 -8.46 8.07
N GLY A 292 0.67 -8.09 9.19
CA GLY A 292 1.07 -6.70 9.43
C GLY A 292 2.13 -6.23 8.42
N SER A 293 1.75 -5.34 7.49
CA SER A 293 2.59 -4.79 6.40
C SER A 293 3.06 -3.35 6.61
N LYS A 294 2.60 -2.71 7.69
CA LYS A 294 2.80 -1.28 7.98
C LYS A 294 3.29 -1.05 9.40
N GLN A 295 3.94 0.09 9.63
CA GLN A 295 4.47 0.48 10.93
C GLN A 295 4.53 2.00 11.09
N TYR A 296 4.02 2.49 12.22
CA TYR A 296 4.19 3.88 12.64
C TYR A 296 5.55 4.08 13.29
N THR A 297 6.22 5.17 12.90
CA THR A 297 7.51 5.61 13.45
C THR A 297 7.49 7.10 13.78
N LEU A 298 8.33 7.51 14.72
CA LEU A 298 8.72 8.91 14.91
C LEU A 298 10.16 9.08 14.40
N GLN A 299 10.31 9.56 13.18
CA GLN A 299 11.59 9.80 12.51
C GLN A 299 12.24 11.08 13.08
N ILE A 300 13.51 11.02 13.45
CA ILE A 300 14.23 12.10 14.14
C ILE A 300 15.39 12.62 13.27
N PRO A 301 15.35 13.87 12.78
CA PRO A 301 16.43 14.41 11.96
C PRO A 301 17.73 14.68 12.75
N GLU A 302 18.82 13.99 12.41
CA GLU A 302 20.14 14.19 13.01
C GLU A 302 20.82 15.49 12.56
N TYR A 303 20.42 16.05 11.41
CA TYR A 303 20.88 17.36 10.95
C TYR A 303 20.33 18.51 11.80
N ILE A 304 19.21 18.31 12.49
CA ILE A 304 18.73 19.23 13.53
C ILE A 304 19.62 19.04 14.76
N LYS A 305 20.57 19.96 14.94
CA LYS A 305 21.63 19.90 15.95
C LYS A 305 21.17 19.48 17.35
N ASP A 306 20.00 19.95 17.77
CA ASP A 306 19.46 19.74 19.11
C ASP A 306 18.75 18.37 19.28
N LEU A 307 18.56 17.62 18.20
CA LEU A 307 18.00 16.25 18.17
C LEU A 307 19.06 15.17 17.87
N ARG A 308 20.31 15.59 17.66
CA ARG A 308 21.41 14.73 17.20
C ARG A 308 21.99 13.79 18.27
N ASP A 309 21.69 14.00 19.56
CA ASP A 309 22.19 13.12 20.61
C ASP A 309 21.37 11.82 20.69
N PRO A 310 21.98 10.62 20.56
CA PRO A 310 21.24 9.36 20.61
C PRO A 310 20.67 9.04 22.00
N ASP A 311 21.26 9.53 23.10
CA ASP A 311 20.67 9.36 24.44
C ASP A 311 19.39 10.21 24.57
N LEU A 312 19.31 11.38 23.93
CA LEU A 312 18.06 12.16 23.84
C LEU A 312 17.00 11.40 23.03
N ARG A 313 17.36 10.78 21.90
CA ARG A 313 16.41 10.01 21.08
C ARG A 313 15.89 8.77 21.82
N ARG A 314 16.76 8.04 22.52
CA ARG A 314 16.36 6.95 23.42
C ARG A 314 15.48 7.45 24.57
N ALA A 315 15.79 8.60 25.17
CA ALA A 315 14.93 9.22 26.19
C ALA A 315 13.51 9.53 25.66
N ILE A 316 13.39 10.06 24.44
CA ILE A 316 12.09 10.28 23.79
C ILE A 316 11.38 8.93 23.61
N SER A 317 12.05 7.90 23.08
CA SER A 317 11.45 6.57 22.88
C SER A 317 10.96 5.92 24.19
N MET A 318 11.78 5.90 25.23
CA MET A 318 11.44 5.31 26.54
C MET A 318 10.39 6.14 27.32
N SER A 319 10.12 7.37 26.88
CA SER A 319 9.07 8.22 27.46
C SER A 319 7.66 7.94 26.91
N ILE A 320 7.53 7.03 25.93
CA ILE A 320 6.27 6.66 25.28
C ILE A 320 5.81 5.29 25.79
N ASP A 321 4.70 5.29 26.53
CA ASP A 321 3.96 4.11 26.97
C ASP A 321 3.08 3.61 25.83
N ARG A 322 3.70 2.82 24.95
CA ARG A 322 3.07 2.21 23.77
C ARG A 322 1.92 1.29 24.17
N GLU A 323 2.09 0.43 25.18
CA GLU A 323 1.03 -0.47 25.66
C GLU A 323 -0.23 0.29 26.07
N SER A 324 -0.07 1.38 26.83
CA SER A 324 -1.20 2.21 27.28
C SER A 324 -1.89 2.92 26.12
N ILE A 325 -1.15 3.43 25.12
CA ILE A 325 -1.75 4.04 23.92
C ILE A 325 -2.50 2.98 23.10
N ALA A 326 -1.87 1.85 22.81
CA ALA A 326 -2.46 0.74 22.06
C ALA A 326 -3.78 0.29 22.70
N LYS A 327 -3.78 0.08 24.02
CA LYS A 327 -4.95 -0.37 24.77
C LYS A 327 -6.05 0.68 24.92
N SER A 328 -5.70 1.94 25.23
CA SER A 328 -6.68 2.96 25.64
C SER A 328 -7.21 3.82 24.49
N LEU A 329 -6.36 4.11 23.50
CA LEU A 329 -6.72 4.94 22.34
C LEU A 329 -7.05 4.07 21.13
N LEU A 330 -6.20 3.09 20.83
CA LEU A 330 -6.34 2.22 19.65
C LEU A 330 -7.18 0.96 19.94
N GLN A 331 -7.75 0.84 21.15
CA GLN A 331 -8.66 -0.23 21.58
C GLN A 331 -8.10 -1.67 21.47
N GLY A 332 -6.78 -1.81 21.37
CA GLY A 332 -6.09 -3.09 21.13
C GLY A 332 -5.79 -3.39 19.66
N TYR A 333 -6.26 -2.57 18.72
CA TYR A 333 -6.07 -2.73 17.26
C TYR A 333 -4.74 -2.18 16.74
N ALA A 334 -3.70 -2.28 17.57
CA ALA A 334 -2.33 -1.96 17.20
C ALA A 334 -1.37 -2.62 18.19
N THR A 335 -0.35 -3.29 17.67
CA THR A 335 0.69 -3.95 18.47
C THR A 335 1.80 -2.93 18.78
N PRO A 336 2.16 -2.72 20.06
CA PRO A 336 3.37 -1.99 20.45
C PRO A 336 4.61 -2.54 19.72
N SER A 337 5.41 -1.67 19.12
CA SER A 337 6.55 -2.07 18.30
C SER A 337 7.88 -1.83 19.01
N ASP A 338 8.72 -2.85 19.01
CA ASP A 338 10.03 -2.99 19.67
C ASP A 338 11.19 -3.25 18.67
N SER A 339 10.91 -3.15 17.38
CA SER A 339 11.83 -3.37 16.25
C SER A 339 11.44 -2.41 15.12
N LEU A 340 12.37 -2.03 14.25
CA LEU A 340 12.11 -1.33 12.98
C LEU A 340 11.70 -2.29 11.85
N VAL A 341 11.58 -3.59 12.14
CA VAL A 341 11.07 -4.64 11.26
C VAL A 341 9.83 -5.26 11.92
N PRO A 342 8.71 -5.44 11.21
CA PRO A 342 7.53 -6.11 11.77
C PRO A 342 7.73 -7.63 11.94
N PRO A 343 7.07 -8.28 12.94
CA PRO A 343 7.17 -9.73 13.20
C PRO A 343 6.78 -10.67 12.06
N SER A 344 6.17 -10.12 11.01
CA SER A 344 5.77 -10.79 9.77
C SER A 344 6.94 -11.08 8.82
N LEU A 345 8.17 -10.61 9.12
CA LEU A 345 9.39 -10.83 8.34
C LEU A 345 10.45 -11.65 9.09
N ASP A 346 11.15 -12.52 8.36
CA ASP A 346 12.13 -13.48 8.91
C ASP A 346 13.38 -12.85 9.57
N SER A 347 13.60 -11.54 9.40
CA SER A 347 14.69 -10.80 10.05
C SER A 347 14.28 -10.11 11.35
N TYR A 348 13.03 -10.25 11.78
CA TYR A 348 12.57 -9.70 13.06
C TYR A 348 13.24 -10.41 14.23
N GLU A 349 13.75 -9.62 15.17
CA GLU A 349 14.28 -10.10 16.45
C GLU A 349 13.48 -9.42 17.58
N GLU A 350 12.81 -10.23 18.42
CA GLU A 350 12.04 -9.73 19.57
C GLU A 350 12.96 -8.93 20.50
N GLY A 351 12.55 -7.72 20.85
CA GLY A 351 13.32 -6.80 21.69
C GLY A 351 14.53 -6.17 21.01
N ALA A 352 14.63 -6.15 19.68
CA ALA A 352 15.75 -5.51 18.96
C ALA A 352 16.06 -4.08 19.45
N CYS A 353 15.03 -3.31 19.82
CA CYS A 353 15.13 -2.00 20.44
C CYS A 353 14.94 -2.04 21.98
N ASP A 354 16.02 -2.24 22.74
CA ASP A 354 16.04 -2.09 24.21
C ASP A 354 15.36 -0.80 24.71
N SER A 355 15.55 0.31 23.97
CA SER A 355 15.02 1.64 24.31
C SER A 355 13.57 1.89 23.84
N CYS A 356 12.86 0.86 23.39
CA CYS A 356 11.45 0.94 23.00
C CYS A 356 10.49 0.43 24.08
N THR A 357 11.03 -0.19 25.13
CA THR A 357 10.32 -0.43 26.40
C THR A 357 10.11 0.89 27.14
N PHE A 358 8.91 1.08 27.71
CA PHE A 358 8.59 2.28 28.50
C PHE A 358 9.25 2.28 29.88
N ASP A 359 10.08 3.28 30.15
CA ASP A 359 10.61 3.59 31.49
C ASP A 359 10.82 5.11 31.60
N ALA A 360 9.86 5.80 32.20
CA ALA A 360 9.91 7.24 32.38
C ALA A 360 11.04 7.73 33.31
N ASP A 361 11.61 6.87 34.17
CA ASP A 361 12.69 7.27 35.07
C ASP A 361 14.07 7.05 34.43
N GLU A 362 14.27 5.98 33.66
CA GLU A 362 15.44 5.84 32.79
C GLU A 362 15.44 6.87 31.65
N ALA A 363 14.28 7.18 31.07
CA ALA A 363 14.13 8.26 30.09
C ALA A 363 14.65 9.61 30.62
N LYS A 364 14.33 9.97 31.88
CA LYS A 364 14.86 11.18 32.53
C LYS A 364 16.38 11.10 32.78
N LYS A 365 16.92 9.92 33.11
CA LYS A 365 18.37 9.72 33.28
C LYS A 365 19.12 9.89 31.95
N LEU A 366 18.58 9.34 30.86
CA LEU A 366 19.11 9.51 29.50
C LEU A 366 19.03 10.97 29.04
N LEU A 367 17.91 11.66 29.28
CA LEU A 367 17.78 13.10 29.01
C LEU A 367 18.83 13.92 29.78
N ALA A 368 19.05 13.62 31.07
CA ALA A 368 20.07 14.30 31.87
C ALA A 368 21.50 13.99 31.38
N LYS A 369 21.75 12.77 30.91
CA LYS A 369 23.03 12.33 30.31
C LYS A 369 23.32 13.02 28.99
N ALA A 370 22.29 13.26 28.16
CA ALA A 370 22.36 14.08 26.94
C ALA A 370 22.54 15.60 27.21
N GLY A 371 22.51 16.02 28.48
CA GLY A 371 22.66 17.43 28.88
C GLY A 371 21.35 18.22 29.00
N GLY A 372 20.20 17.56 28.90
CA GLY A 372 18.87 18.18 28.91
C GLY A 372 18.38 18.63 27.52
N PHE A 373 17.21 19.27 27.47
CA PHE A 373 16.63 19.78 26.23
C PHE A 373 15.74 21.01 26.54
N ASP A 374 16.30 22.22 26.37
CA ASP A 374 15.62 23.50 26.63
C ASP A 374 14.72 23.97 25.46
N GLY A 375 14.87 23.33 24.29
CA GLY A 375 14.16 23.62 23.06
C GLY A 375 12.68 23.23 23.08
N THR A 376 12.10 23.11 21.89
CA THR A 376 10.76 22.55 21.68
C THR A 376 10.86 21.41 20.68
N LEU A 377 10.42 20.22 21.06
CA LEU A 377 10.31 19.10 20.15
C LEU A 377 9.10 19.36 19.24
N VAL A 378 9.35 19.81 18.01
CA VAL A 378 8.31 19.87 16.99
C VAL A 378 8.09 18.45 16.47
N ILE A 379 6.82 18.07 16.30
CA ILE A 379 6.39 16.85 15.62
C ILE A 379 5.56 17.27 14.41
N GLU A 380 6.12 17.11 13.22
CA GLU A 380 5.45 17.31 11.93
C GLU A 380 4.65 16.05 11.56
N HIS A 381 3.44 16.20 11.03
CA HIS A 381 2.61 15.08 10.58
C HIS A 381 1.73 15.47 9.38
N ASN A 382 1.51 14.51 8.47
CA ASN A 382 0.71 14.68 7.25
C ASN A 382 -0.76 14.27 7.42
N SER A 383 -1.04 13.44 8.43
CA SER A 383 -2.34 12.78 8.56
C SER A 383 -3.29 13.50 9.51
N ALA A 384 -4.53 13.68 9.06
CA ALA A 384 -5.65 14.10 9.90
C ALA A 384 -6.26 12.93 10.69
N SER A 385 -6.23 11.69 10.18
CA SER A 385 -6.72 10.52 10.91
C SER A 385 -5.88 10.24 12.15
N ASP A 386 -4.58 10.51 12.08
CA ASP A 386 -3.62 10.13 13.13
C ASP A 386 -3.48 11.22 14.19
N GLN A 387 -4.18 12.35 14.04
CA GLN A 387 -4.05 13.53 14.92
C GLN A 387 -4.23 13.18 16.41
N GLN A 388 -5.15 12.28 16.76
CA GLN A 388 -5.35 11.84 18.14
C GLN A 388 -4.17 11.01 18.68
N LEU A 389 -3.59 10.15 17.83
CA LEU A 389 -2.43 9.32 18.17
C LEU A 389 -1.18 10.20 18.38
N VAL A 390 -0.92 11.13 17.47
CA VAL A 390 0.17 12.09 17.58
C VAL A 390 0.02 12.98 18.82
N GLN A 391 -1.21 13.39 19.17
CA GLN A 391 -1.50 14.12 20.42
C GLN A 391 -1.21 13.29 21.68
N ALA A 392 -1.56 12.00 21.70
CA ALA A 392 -1.29 11.12 22.84
C ALA A 392 0.22 10.91 23.06
N ILE A 393 0.96 10.66 21.97
CA ILE A 393 2.43 10.53 21.98
C ILE A 393 3.07 11.83 22.52
N ALA A 394 2.72 12.99 21.94
CA ALA A 394 3.27 14.28 22.35
C ALA A 394 2.95 14.64 23.81
N LYS A 395 1.76 14.25 24.31
CA LYS A 395 1.37 14.41 25.71
C LYS A 395 2.27 13.58 26.63
N GLN A 396 2.49 12.30 26.32
CA GLN A 396 3.35 11.44 27.14
C GLN A 396 4.80 11.92 27.15
N ILE A 397 5.39 12.24 25.99
CA ILE A 397 6.76 12.78 25.92
C ILE A 397 6.89 14.03 26.82
N LYS A 398 5.94 14.97 26.71
CA LYS A 398 5.90 16.19 27.52
C LYS A 398 5.81 15.90 29.03
N GLU A 399 4.92 14.99 29.43
CA GLU A 399 4.67 14.69 30.85
C GLU A 399 5.80 13.88 31.49
N ASN A 400 6.38 12.93 30.75
CA ASN A 400 7.41 12.03 31.26
C ASN A 400 8.81 12.65 31.25
N LEU A 401 9.14 13.50 30.26
CA LEU A 401 10.44 14.19 30.19
C LEU A 401 10.42 15.62 30.76
N GLY A 402 9.25 16.27 30.86
CA GLY A 402 9.13 17.67 31.27
C GLY A 402 9.54 18.70 30.21
N ILE A 403 9.76 18.28 28.97
CA ILE A 403 10.19 19.15 27.85
C ILE A 403 8.99 19.83 27.16
N LYS A 404 9.26 20.85 26.33
CA LYS A 404 8.24 21.44 25.46
C LYS A 404 8.07 20.55 24.22
N VAL A 405 6.82 20.29 23.85
CA VAL A 405 6.45 19.57 22.62
C VAL A 405 5.39 20.39 21.88
N GLN A 406 5.52 20.50 20.55
CA GLN A 406 4.61 21.22 19.67
C GLN A 406 4.24 20.32 18.49
N LEU A 407 2.95 20.27 18.14
CA LEU A 407 2.51 19.62 16.90
C LEU A 407 2.46 20.64 15.75
N LYS A 408 2.84 20.20 14.55
CA LYS A 408 2.79 21.00 13.33
C LYS A 408 2.21 20.14 12.19
N PRO A 409 0.90 20.21 11.90
CA PRO A 409 0.35 19.55 10.72
C PRO A 409 0.91 20.20 9.45
N VAL A 410 1.43 19.39 8.53
CA VAL A 410 1.98 19.82 7.23
C VAL A 410 1.54 18.82 6.18
N LEU A 411 0.76 19.27 5.18
CA LEU A 411 -0.01 18.39 4.31
C LEU A 411 0.66 18.12 2.95
N GLY A 412 0.47 16.89 2.46
CA GLY A 412 0.78 16.46 1.11
C GLY A 412 2.22 16.73 0.67
N THR A 413 2.35 17.35 -0.49
CA THR A 413 3.62 17.64 -1.16
C THR A 413 4.50 18.64 -0.41
N GLU A 414 3.96 19.45 0.51
CA GLU A 414 4.75 20.37 1.33
C GLU A 414 5.69 19.61 2.27
N LEU A 415 5.19 18.57 2.96
CA LEU A 415 6.03 17.78 3.87
C LEU A 415 7.10 17.00 3.11
N GLN A 416 6.77 16.46 1.94
CA GLN A 416 7.75 15.80 1.06
C GLN A 416 8.84 16.80 0.63
N SER A 417 8.47 17.99 0.14
CA SER A 417 9.48 19.01 -0.23
C SER A 417 10.37 19.41 0.95
N ARG A 418 9.81 19.52 2.17
CA ARG A 418 10.58 19.85 3.37
C ARG A 418 11.56 18.74 3.77
N ARG A 419 11.18 17.46 3.60
CA ARG A 419 12.10 16.32 3.76
C ARG A 419 13.26 16.41 2.77
N ASN A 420 12.96 16.49 1.46
CA ASN A 420 13.96 16.48 0.39
C ASN A 420 14.99 17.63 0.53
N ASN A 421 14.54 18.79 1.02
CA ASN A 421 15.39 19.96 1.22
C ASN A 421 16.08 20.02 2.59
N GLN A 422 15.81 19.07 3.50
CA GLN A 422 16.25 19.10 4.90
C GLN A 422 15.78 20.36 5.69
N GLU A 423 14.57 20.83 5.38
CA GLU A 423 13.96 22.05 5.94
C GLU A 423 13.00 21.77 7.12
N LEU A 424 13.06 20.58 7.72
CA LEU A 424 12.22 20.17 8.86
C LEU A 424 12.54 20.97 10.14
N ASP A 425 11.51 21.22 10.94
CA ASP A 425 11.58 21.94 12.23
C ASP A 425 11.82 20.97 13.41
N GLY A 426 11.61 19.66 13.20
CA GLY A 426 11.72 18.64 14.24
C GLY A 426 11.45 17.24 13.72
N ALA A 427 10.96 16.37 14.61
CA ALA A 427 10.62 14.99 14.30
C ALA A 427 9.44 14.90 13.33
N VAL A 428 9.35 13.81 12.56
CA VAL A 428 8.21 13.50 11.69
C VAL A 428 7.51 12.24 12.19
N PHE A 429 6.21 12.33 12.45
CA PHE A 429 5.37 11.15 12.63
C PHE A 429 4.99 10.61 11.24
N GLY A 430 5.38 9.37 10.97
CA GLY A 430 5.16 8.72 9.69
C GLY A 430 4.61 7.31 9.84
N LEU A 431 3.86 6.88 8.83
CA LEU A 431 3.50 5.50 8.57
C LEU A 431 4.31 5.03 7.36
N TRP A 432 5.00 3.90 7.50
CA TRP A 432 5.66 3.22 6.39
C TRP A 432 5.11 1.81 6.25
N GLY A 433 5.23 1.22 5.07
CA GLY A 433 4.91 -0.17 4.81
C GLY A 433 5.65 -0.67 3.59
N TRP A 434 5.75 -1.98 3.42
CA TRP A 434 6.39 -2.53 2.22
C TRP A 434 5.47 -2.47 1.00
N SER A 435 6.05 -2.41 -0.20
CA SER A 435 5.35 -2.72 -1.45
C SER A 435 5.43 -4.21 -1.83
N TYR A 436 6.36 -4.96 -1.21
CA TYR A 436 6.56 -6.39 -1.35
C TYR A 436 7.29 -6.94 -0.11
N LYS A 437 7.01 -8.18 0.30
CA LYS A 437 7.54 -8.75 1.55
C LYS A 437 9.08 -8.88 1.57
N SER A 438 9.76 -7.88 2.14
CA SER A 438 11.22 -7.85 2.35
C SER A 438 11.62 -6.93 3.51
N PRO A 439 12.61 -7.32 4.34
CA PRO A 439 13.27 -6.41 5.30
C PRO A 439 13.96 -5.21 4.67
N ASP A 440 14.37 -5.29 3.39
CA ASP A 440 15.03 -4.17 2.70
C ASP A 440 14.11 -2.95 2.65
N GLN A 441 12.81 -3.17 2.45
CA GLN A 441 11.80 -2.11 2.39
C GLN A 441 11.77 -1.26 3.67
N TYR A 442 12.17 -1.83 4.81
CA TYR A 442 12.21 -1.13 6.10
C TYR A 442 13.60 -0.60 6.43
N LEU A 443 14.67 -1.36 6.15
CA LEU A 443 16.03 -1.02 6.58
C LEU A 443 16.81 -0.17 5.57
N SER A 444 16.49 -0.23 4.27
CA SER A 444 17.05 0.68 3.26
C SER A 444 16.73 2.16 3.51
N GLN A 445 15.61 2.43 4.20
CA GLN A 445 15.21 3.76 4.67
C GLN A 445 16.30 4.44 5.52
N TYR A 446 17.20 3.66 6.13
CA TYR A 446 18.29 4.12 6.99
C TYR A 446 19.68 3.85 6.37
N GLU A 447 19.75 3.45 5.10
CA GLU A 447 20.98 3.51 4.31
C GLU A 447 21.31 4.98 3.98
N THR A 448 22.58 5.35 3.94
CA THR A 448 23.01 6.69 3.52
C THR A 448 22.53 6.97 2.08
N GLY A 449 21.55 7.86 1.94
CA GLY A 449 20.89 8.19 0.67
C GLY A 449 19.64 7.36 0.29
N GLY A 450 19.06 6.58 1.21
CA GLY A 450 17.71 5.98 1.05
C GLY A 450 16.57 6.98 1.36
N ASP A 451 15.31 6.62 1.12
CA ASP A 451 14.20 7.60 1.17
C ASP A 451 13.94 8.18 2.58
N GLY A 452 13.91 7.32 3.61
CA GLY A 452 13.84 7.74 5.02
C GLY A 452 15.08 8.53 5.48
N ASN A 453 16.15 8.53 4.70
CA ASN A 453 17.34 9.34 4.93
C ASN A 453 17.10 10.82 4.62
N GLU A 454 16.17 11.15 3.74
CA GLU A 454 15.74 12.53 3.51
C GLU A 454 15.17 13.15 4.79
N THR A 455 14.35 12.37 5.52
CA THR A 455 13.83 12.79 6.84
C THR A 455 14.94 12.82 7.89
N THR A 456 15.67 11.72 8.04
CA THR A 456 16.53 11.50 9.23
C THR A 456 17.94 12.08 9.10
N GLY A 457 18.49 12.16 7.89
CA GLY A 457 19.90 12.52 7.64
C GLY A 457 20.94 11.57 8.27
N TYR A 458 20.51 10.38 8.68
CA TYR A 458 21.34 9.39 9.34
C TYR A 458 22.49 8.91 8.43
N SER A 459 23.66 8.59 8.98
CA SER A 459 24.70 7.95 8.15
C SER A 459 25.63 7.09 8.99
N ASN A 460 25.60 5.79 8.73
CA ASN A 460 26.47 4.82 9.38
C ASN A 460 27.01 3.82 8.35
N LYS A 461 28.31 3.91 8.06
CA LYS A 461 28.99 3.06 7.06
C LYS A 461 28.95 1.55 7.38
N ALA A 462 28.72 1.18 8.64
CA ALA A 462 28.52 -0.22 9.00
C ALA A 462 27.11 -0.68 8.59
N VAL A 463 26.08 0.13 8.82
CA VAL A 463 24.71 -0.09 8.32
C VAL A 463 24.71 -0.14 6.80
N ASP A 464 25.28 0.85 6.11
CA ASP A 464 25.38 0.87 4.64
C ASP A 464 25.95 -0.43 4.07
N LYS A 465 26.97 -0.99 4.75
CA LYS A 465 27.62 -2.23 4.34
C LYS A 465 26.73 -3.45 4.61
N LEU A 466 26.10 -3.53 5.78
CA LEU A 466 25.27 -4.66 6.17
C LEU A 466 24.00 -4.73 5.30
N VAL A 467 23.29 -3.61 5.14
CA VAL A 467 22.10 -3.51 4.28
C VAL A 467 22.43 -3.94 2.85
N ARG A 468 23.49 -3.38 2.22
CA ARG A 468 23.92 -3.81 0.88
C ARG A 468 24.34 -5.28 0.81
N SER A 469 24.97 -5.81 1.86
CA SER A 469 25.40 -7.22 1.90
C SER A 469 24.23 -8.19 2.09
N ALA A 470 23.18 -7.77 2.79
CA ALA A 470 21.94 -8.52 2.94
C ALA A 470 21.15 -8.51 1.63
N ARG A 471 20.97 -7.32 1.04
CA ARG A 471 20.32 -7.11 -0.27
C ARG A 471 20.99 -7.89 -1.40
N ALA A 472 22.32 -8.03 -1.36
CA ALA A 472 23.08 -8.83 -2.33
C ALA A 472 22.98 -10.36 -2.13
N SER A 473 22.40 -10.85 -1.04
CA SER A 473 22.46 -12.27 -0.69
C SER A 473 21.28 -13.06 -1.27
N GLN A 474 21.57 -13.99 -2.18
CA GLN A 474 20.59 -14.94 -2.71
C GLN A 474 20.24 -16.10 -1.74
N ASN A 475 20.63 -15.99 -0.46
CA ASN A 475 20.25 -16.95 0.58
C ASN A 475 19.46 -16.22 1.67
N GLU A 476 18.15 -16.42 1.70
CA GLU A 476 17.22 -15.65 2.55
C GLU A 476 17.57 -15.70 4.04
N ALA A 477 17.95 -16.87 4.57
CA ALA A 477 18.39 -16.98 5.96
C ALA A 477 19.68 -16.19 6.28
N THR A 478 20.59 -16.07 5.31
CA THR A 478 21.80 -15.23 5.44
C THR A 478 21.46 -13.75 5.30
N ALA A 479 20.54 -13.40 4.39
CA ALA A 479 20.04 -12.04 4.23
C ALA A 479 19.34 -11.57 5.51
N ALA A 480 18.37 -12.33 6.01
CA ALA A 480 17.60 -12.05 7.22
C ALA A 480 18.49 -11.80 8.43
N LYS A 481 19.47 -12.68 8.69
CA LYS A 481 20.44 -12.47 9.76
C LYS A 481 21.27 -11.18 9.57
N THR A 482 21.68 -10.89 8.33
CA THR A 482 22.49 -9.69 8.02
C THR A 482 21.65 -8.41 8.16
N TYR A 483 20.35 -8.48 7.89
CA TYR A 483 19.39 -7.41 8.16
C TYR A 483 19.19 -7.19 9.66
N ALA A 484 19.03 -8.24 10.47
CA ALA A 484 18.99 -8.13 11.93
C ALA A 484 20.28 -7.50 12.51
N GLU A 485 21.46 -7.88 11.99
CA GLU A 485 22.74 -7.23 12.33
C GLU A 485 22.74 -5.73 11.95
N ALA A 486 22.18 -5.35 10.80
CA ALA A 486 22.03 -3.95 10.39
C ALA A 486 21.07 -3.17 11.30
N GLU A 487 19.91 -3.74 11.58
CA GLU A 487 18.89 -3.15 12.45
C GLU A 487 19.47 -2.85 13.84
N SER A 488 20.21 -3.79 14.43
CA SER A 488 20.83 -3.62 15.76
C SER A 488 21.71 -2.37 15.88
N LEU A 489 22.29 -1.89 14.76
CA LEU A 489 23.05 -0.64 14.70
C LEU A 489 22.12 0.56 14.49
N ILE A 490 21.09 0.43 13.64
CA ILE A 490 20.10 1.48 13.39
C ILE A 490 19.34 1.81 14.69
N VAL A 491 18.71 0.83 15.35
CA VAL A 491 17.94 1.06 16.60
C VAL A 491 18.82 1.53 17.76
N LYS A 492 20.10 1.14 17.76
CA LYS A 492 21.08 1.68 18.69
C LYS A 492 21.28 3.18 18.45
N ASP A 493 21.50 3.61 17.22
CA ASP A 493 21.65 5.03 16.90
C ASP A 493 20.29 5.79 16.97
N MET A 494 19.16 5.08 16.84
CA MET A 494 17.79 5.57 16.99
C MET A 494 17.44 6.74 16.03
N PRO A 495 17.70 6.67 14.71
CA PRO A 495 17.29 7.72 13.77
C PRO A 495 15.77 7.76 13.55
N ALA A 496 15.08 6.65 13.82
CA ALA A 496 13.63 6.58 13.94
C ALA A 496 13.26 5.72 15.14
N ILE A 497 12.17 6.11 15.80
CA ILE A 497 11.62 5.43 16.96
C ILE A 497 10.44 4.58 16.47
N PRO A 498 10.48 3.24 16.54
CA PRO A 498 9.33 2.41 16.20
C PRO A 498 8.23 2.58 17.26
N LEU A 499 6.96 2.65 16.85
CA LEU A 499 5.84 2.96 17.73
C LEU A 499 4.82 1.83 17.77
N PHE A 500 4.16 1.58 16.63
CA PHE A 500 3.01 0.68 16.52
C PHE A 500 2.97 0.00 15.16
N ILE A 501 2.59 -1.26 15.15
CA ILE A 501 2.13 -1.97 13.95
C ILE A 501 0.60 -1.95 14.04
N PRO A 502 -0.12 -1.21 13.17
CA PRO A 502 -1.58 -1.22 13.18
C PRO A 502 -2.12 -2.58 12.77
N THR A 503 -3.25 -2.97 13.33
CA THR A 503 -4.11 -4.00 12.74
C THR A 503 -4.98 -3.32 11.70
N ASP A 504 -4.82 -3.69 10.42
CA ASP A 504 -5.70 -3.21 9.36
C ASP A 504 -7.00 -4.05 9.33
N PHE A 505 -8.14 -3.38 9.18
CA PHE A 505 -9.44 -4.03 9.08
C PHE A 505 -10.12 -3.73 7.74
N GLY A 506 -10.65 -4.78 7.11
CA GLY A 506 -11.70 -4.68 6.11
C GLY A 506 -13.08 -4.79 6.75
N LEU A 507 -14.09 -4.23 6.09
CA LEU A 507 -15.48 -4.63 6.28
C LEU A 507 -16.00 -5.27 4.99
N HIS A 508 -16.88 -6.26 5.14
CA HIS A 508 -17.58 -6.89 4.03
C HIS A 508 -19.02 -7.31 4.38
N THR A 509 -19.84 -7.45 3.35
CA THR A 509 -21.13 -8.15 3.40
C THR A 509 -20.92 -9.66 3.44
N GLU A 510 -21.96 -10.43 3.80
CA GLU A 510 -21.94 -11.91 3.76
C GLU A 510 -21.73 -12.47 2.33
N CYS A 511 -21.89 -11.62 1.31
CA CYS A 511 -21.76 -11.96 -0.10
C CYS A 511 -20.33 -11.86 -0.63
N ALA A 512 -19.45 -11.08 0.02
CA ALA A 512 -18.09 -10.83 -0.47
C ALA A 512 -17.05 -11.68 0.29
N ASP A 513 -16.22 -12.39 -0.47
CA ASP A 513 -15.11 -13.23 0.01
C ASP A 513 -13.78 -12.48 -0.15
N MET A 514 -13.35 -11.76 0.90
CA MET A 514 -12.14 -10.92 0.83
C MET A 514 -10.85 -11.75 0.76
N LYS A 515 -9.84 -11.25 0.03
CA LYS A 515 -8.48 -11.82 -0.02
C LYS A 515 -7.43 -10.80 0.42
N GLU A 516 -6.46 -11.23 1.21
CA GLU A 516 -5.22 -10.48 1.45
C GLU A 516 -4.05 -11.01 0.64
N VAL A 517 -3.10 -10.12 0.35
CA VAL A 517 -1.81 -10.46 -0.29
C VAL A 517 -0.72 -9.68 0.43
N GLN A 518 0.18 -10.40 1.10
CA GLN A 518 1.30 -9.86 1.88
C GLN A 518 0.91 -8.66 2.75
N GLY A 519 -0.26 -8.72 3.39
CA GLY A 519 -0.73 -7.69 4.30
C GLY A 519 -1.34 -6.45 3.64
N ASP A 520 -1.77 -6.54 2.38
CA ASP A 520 -2.75 -5.61 1.82
C ASP A 520 -3.98 -6.34 1.30
N LEU A 521 -5.14 -5.79 1.63
CA LEU A 521 -6.46 -6.29 1.24
C LEU A 521 -6.72 -5.98 -0.25
N GLN A 522 -7.00 -7.00 -1.06
CA GLN A 522 -7.13 -6.88 -2.52
C GLN A 522 -8.58 -7.00 -2.97
N PHE A 523 -9.23 -5.88 -3.31
CA PHE A 523 -10.64 -5.89 -3.75
C PHE A 523 -10.86 -6.71 -5.03
N TYR A 524 -9.97 -6.61 -6.01
CA TYR A 524 -10.14 -7.25 -7.32
C TYR A 524 -9.95 -8.78 -7.28
N ARG A 525 -9.38 -9.31 -6.20
CA ARG A 525 -9.28 -10.75 -5.94
C ARG A 525 -10.43 -11.27 -5.08
N ALA A 526 -11.30 -10.39 -4.59
CA ALA A 526 -12.43 -10.79 -3.78
C ALA A 526 -13.51 -11.47 -4.61
N GLY A 527 -13.97 -12.63 -4.14
CA GLY A 527 -15.09 -13.35 -4.73
C GLY A 527 -16.43 -12.73 -4.32
N TYR A 528 -17.48 -13.04 -5.06
CA TYR A 528 -18.86 -12.69 -4.70
C TYR A 528 -19.76 -13.92 -4.89
N GLY A 529 -20.58 -14.23 -3.87
CA GLY A 529 -21.24 -15.54 -3.72
C GLY A 529 -22.71 -15.51 -3.30
N CYS A 530 -23.35 -14.35 -3.34
CA CYS A 530 -24.81 -14.20 -3.33
C CYS A 530 -25.34 -14.10 -4.77
#